data_AF-A0A960WTQ2-F1
#
_entry.id   AF-A0A960WTQ2-F1
#
_cell.length_a   1.000
_cell.length_b   1.000
_cell.length_c   1.000
_cell.angle_alpha   90.00
_cell.angle_beta   90.00
_cell.angle_gamma   90.00
#
_symmetry.space_group_name_H-M   'P 1'
#
loop_
_entity.id
_entity.type
_entity.pdbx_description
1 polymer ?
#
loop_
_entity_poly.entity_id
_entity_poly.type
_entity_poly.pdbx_seq_one_letter_code
_entity_poly.pdbx_strand_id
1 'polypeptide(L)' 'AMYPGTFTLKSKGNVLLRHKPTLDAVLKGSDRSEIRELWRPGLEEFLKRRQTYLLYARP' A
#
# COMPACT_ATOMS: atom_id res chain seq x y z
N ALA A 1 0.45 25.47 -16.47
CA ALA A 1 1.25 24.24 -16.35
C ALA A 1 0.35 23.09 -15.90
N MET A 2 0.33 21.96 -16.61
CA MET A 2 -0.68 20.88 -16.41
C MET A 2 -0.53 20.12 -15.08
N TYR A 3 0.66 20.13 -14.46
CA TYR A 3 0.90 19.53 -13.15
C TYR A 3 1.80 20.45 -12.33
N PRO A 4 1.26 21.19 -11.34
CA PRO A 4 1.98 22.25 -10.64
C PRO A 4 3.07 21.74 -9.66
N GLY A 5 3.39 20.44 -9.65
CA GLY A 5 4.48 19.88 -8.85
C GLY A 5 4.29 19.95 -7.32
N THR A 6 3.09 20.30 -6.85
CA THR A 6 2.79 20.50 -5.42
C THR A 6 2.71 19.20 -4.62
N PHE A 7 2.79 18.05 -5.29
CA PHE A 7 2.81 16.72 -4.68
C PHE A 7 4.01 15.94 -5.20
N THR A 8 4.79 15.38 -4.28
CA THR A 8 5.80 14.38 -4.61
C THR A 8 5.63 13.17 -3.72
N LEU A 9 5.85 11.98 -4.28
CA LEU A 9 5.76 10.73 -3.53
C LEU A 9 6.72 10.72 -2.32
N LYS A 10 7.90 11.31 -2.48
CA LYS A 10 8.90 11.46 -1.43
C LYS A 10 8.41 12.30 -0.24
N SER A 11 7.70 13.40 -0.49
CA SER A 11 7.27 14.32 0.58
C SER A 11 5.93 13.96 1.19
N LYS A 12 4.97 13.51 0.37
CA LYS A 12 3.56 13.33 0.77
C LYS A 12 3.08 11.89 0.70
N GLY A 13 3.85 10.97 0.10
CA GLY A 13 3.43 9.58 -0.08
C GLY A 13 3.15 8.85 1.22
N ASN A 14 3.91 9.13 2.29
CA ASN A 14 3.75 8.44 3.56
C ASN A 14 2.57 8.94 4.40
N VAL A 15 2.00 10.11 4.06
CA VAL A 15 0.79 10.58 4.73
C VAL A 15 -0.42 9.75 4.30
N LEU A 16 -0.49 9.43 3.01
CA LEU A 16 -1.61 8.68 2.41
C LEU A 16 -1.41 7.18 2.55
N LEU A 17 -0.29 6.65 2.05
CA LEU A 17 -0.07 5.21 1.99
C LEU A 17 0.31 4.61 3.34
N ARG A 18 0.94 5.41 4.21
CA ARG A 18 1.46 5.02 5.54
C ARG A 18 2.26 3.72 5.54
N HIS A 19 2.90 3.42 4.42
CA HIS A 19 3.68 2.21 4.22
C HIS A 19 5.02 2.59 3.57
N LYS A 20 5.95 3.02 4.42
CA LYS A 20 7.31 3.42 4.01
C LYS A 20 8.01 2.37 3.14
N PRO A 21 7.94 1.05 3.42
CA PRO A 21 8.59 0.04 2.57
C PRO A 21 8.12 0.08 1.10
N THR A 22 6.83 0.34 0.86
CA THR A 22 6.33 0.47 -0.51
C THR A 22 6.77 1.76 -1.18
N LEU A 23 6.83 2.87 -0.44
CA LEU A 23 7.32 4.13 -1.01
C LEU A 23 8.79 4.00 -1.42
N ASP A 24 9.60 3.37 -0.58
CA ASP A 24 11.01 3.12 -0.86
C ASP A 24 11.17 2.20 -2.07
N ALA A 25 10.36 1.13 -2.18
CA ALA A 25 10.35 0.24 -3.35
C ALA A 25 9.97 0.97 -4.65
N VAL A 26 8.92 1.81 -4.62
CA VAL A 26 8.51 2.61 -5.80
C VAL A 26 9.60 3.60 -6.19
N LEU A 27 10.21 4.30 -5.23
CA LEU A 27 11.29 5.25 -5.50
C LEU A 27 12.56 4.56 -6.03
N LYS A 28 12.77 3.29 -5.68
CA LYS A 28 13.86 2.45 -6.20
C LYS A 28 13.55 1.87 -7.59
N GLY A 29 12.32 1.96 -8.07
CA GLY A 29 11.90 1.38 -9.35
C GLY A 29 11.64 -0.13 -9.30
N SER A 30 11.32 -0.67 -8.12
CA SER A 30 10.90 -2.07 -7.98
C SER A 30 9.66 -2.39 -8.80
N ASP A 31 9.57 -3.65 -9.24
CA ASP A 31 8.41 -4.12 -10.01
C ASP A 31 7.16 -4.25 -9.12
N ARG A 32 5.99 -4.20 -9.76
CA ARG A 32 4.69 -4.37 -9.10
C ARG A 32 4.57 -5.70 -8.35
N SER A 33 5.16 -6.78 -8.88
CA SER A 33 5.15 -8.09 -8.21
C SER A 33 5.88 -8.02 -6.88
N GLU A 34 7.08 -7.45 -6.84
CA GLU A 34 7.86 -7.25 -5.61
C GLU A 34 7.08 -6.40 -4.59
N ILE A 35 6.45 -5.31 -5.06
CA ILE A 35 5.61 -4.49 -4.18
C ILE A 35 4.45 -5.30 -3.62
N ARG A 36 3.77 -6.12 -4.43
CA ARG A 36 2.68 -6.99 -3.94
C ARG A 36 3.14 -7.96 -2.87
N GLU A 37 4.31 -8.55 -3.06
CA GLU A 37 4.92 -9.46 -2.09
C GLU A 37 5.15 -8.79 -0.73
N LEU A 38 5.55 -7.50 -0.72
CA LEU A 38 5.68 -6.72 0.52
C LEU A 38 4.36 -6.59 1.29
N TRP A 39 3.22 -6.54 0.61
CA TRP A 39 1.90 -6.39 1.25
C TRP A 39 1.28 -7.71 1.68
N ARG A 40 1.70 -8.85 1.12
CA ARG A 40 1.05 -10.14 1.35
C ARG A 40 0.89 -10.47 2.85
N PRO A 41 1.92 -10.38 3.70
CA PRO A 41 1.79 -10.78 5.11
C PRO A 41 0.75 -9.94 5.87
N GLY A 42 0.78 -8.61 5.69
CA GLY A 42 -0.18 -7.71 6.33
C GLY A 42 -1.61 -7.91 5.83
N LEU A 43 -1.76 -8.22 4.54
CA LEU A 43 -3.05 -8.58 3.96
C LEU A 43 -3.59 -9.88 4.57
N GLU A 44 -2.78 -10.92 4.65
CA GLU A 44 -3.17 -12.20 5.26
C GLU A 44 -3.60 -12.03 6.72
N GLU A 45 -2.83 -11.27 7.51
CA GLU A 45 -3.19 -10.96 8.90
C GLU A 45 -4.52 -10.21 8.99
N PHE A 46 -4.71 -9.18 8.16
CA PHE A 46 -5.95 -8.42 8.11
C PHE A 46 -7.15 -9.30 7.72
N LEU A 47 -7.00 -10.15 6.72
CA LEU A 47 -8.04 -11.08 6.28
C LEU A 47 -8.43 -12.06 7.39
N LYS A 48 -7.44 -12.58 8.14
CA LYS A 48 -7.70 -13.43 9.30
C LYS A 48 -8.45 -12.68 10.41
N ARG A 49 -7.96 -11.48 10.76
CA ARG A 49 -8.53 -10.67 11.86
C ARG A 49 -9.95 -10.21 11.58
N ARG A 50 -10.23 -9.78 10.34
CA ARG A 50 -11.56 -9.24 9.98
C ARG A 50 -12.63 -10.33 9.92
N GLN A 51 -12.25 -11.61 9.76
CA GLN A 51 -13.18 -12.72 9.57
C GLN A 51 -14.22 -12.82 10.68
N THR A 52 -13.82 -12.58 11.93
CA THR A 52 -14.71 -12.62 13.11
C THR A 52 -15.78 -11.52 13.10
N TYR A 53 -15.61 -10.47 12.29
CA TYR A 53 -16.48 -9.29 12.28
C TYR A 53 -17.33 -9.19 10.99
N LEU A 54 -17.28 -10.19 10.11
CA LEU A 54 -18.04 -10.16 8.86
C LEU A 54 -19.53 -10.43 9.12
N LEU A 55 -20.38 -9.50 8.68
CA LEU A 55 -21.84 -9.66 8.69
C LEU A 55 -22.37 -10.43 7.47
N TYR A 56 -21.56 -10.50 6.40
CA TYR A 56 -21.92 -11.15 5.15
C TYR A 56 -20.84 -12.15 4.75
N ALA A 57 -21.28 -13.27 4.18
CA ALA A 57 -20.36 -14.25 3.61
C ALA A 57 -19.51 -13.61 2.51
N ARG A 58 -18.25 -14.03 2.43
CA ARG A 58 -17.37 -13.62 1.34
C ARG A 58 -17.78 -14.39 0.07
N PRO A 59 -17.92 -13.72 -1.09
CA PRO A 59 -18.07 -14.40 -2.37
C PRO A 59 -16.89 -15.32 -2.68
#